data_AF-A0A7X6PSY4-F1
#
_entry.id   AF-A0A7X6PSY4-F1
#
_cell.length_a   1.000
_cell.length_b   1.000
_cell.length_c   1.000
_cell.angle_alpha   90.00
_cell.angle_beta   90.00
_cell.angle_gamma   90.00
#
_symmetry.space_group_name_H-M   'P 1'
#
loop_
_entity.id
_entity.type
_entity.pdbx_description
1 polymer ?
#
loop_
_entity_poly.entity_id
_entity_poly.type
_entity_poly.pdbx_seq_one_letter_code
_entity_poly.pdbx_strand_id
1 'polypeptide(L)'
;MEASGFDQTYIDSYGNVVGCIKGNLPGPRILLDGHIDTVPVDQPELWEYPPLEGTIANNRIYGRGTSDMKGAVAAMVCASAFYAKRCNRDFPGEIYVAGVVCEELFEGVASRVISSTVQPNFVVIGEASELDLKIGQRGRAEIVLETIGKSAHSASPTKGINAVKKMIKLISAIDTDYNPPFQNRLGYGIME
;
A
#
# COMPACT_ATOMS: atom_id res chain seq x y z
N MET A 1 4.15 20.10 -4.49
CA MET A 1 2.71 20.50 -4.46
C MET A 1 2.56 22.01 -4.34
N GLU A 2 3.12 22.67 -3.30
CA GLU A 2 3.07 24.15 -3.16
C GLU A 2 3.56 24.89 -4.41
N ALA A 3 4.76 24.56 -4.86
CA ALA A 3 5.35 25.11 -6.09
C ALA A 3 4.54 24.77 -7.37
N SER A 4 3.60 23.82 -7.29
CA SER A 4 2.76 23.38 -8.39
C SER A 4 1.36 24.01 -8.37
N GLY A 5 1.08 24.93 -7.44
CA GLY A 5 -0.18 25.68 -7.38
C GLY A 5 -1.32 25.02 -6.59
N PHE A 6 -0.99 24.14 -5.64
CA PHE A 6 -1.95 23.62 -4.68
C PHE A 6 -2.33 24.71 -3.67
N ASP A 7 -3.61 24.82 -3.31
CA ASP A 7 -4.11 25.87 -2.39
C ASP A 7 -3.74 25.60 -0.94
N GLN A 8 -3.67 24.32 -0.58
CA GLN A 8 -3.32 23.87 0.76
C GLN A 8 -2.43 22.65 0.67
N THR A 9 -1.43 22.61 1.54
CA THR A 9 -0.52 21.50 1.74
C THR A 9 -0.29 21.34 3.23
N TYR A 10 -0.25 20.10 3.72
CA TYR A 10 0.09 19.83 5.11
C TYR A 10 0.70 18.45 5.26
N ILE A 11 1.38 18.27 6.38
CA ILE A 11 1.88 16.99 6.85
C ILE A 11 1.10 16.64 8.10
N ASP A 12 0.50 15.46 8.15
CA ASP A 12 -0.25 15.02 9.33
C ASP A 12 0.64 14.38 10.41
N SER A 13 0.02 13.88 11.48
CA SER A 13 0.73 13.29 12.62
C SER A 13 1.50 12.01 12.31
N TYR A 14 1.13 11.28 11.25
CA TYR A 14 1.86 10.09 10.81
C TYR A 14 3.00 10.43 9.87
N GLY A 15 2.97 11.63 9.26
CA GLY A 15 3.92 12.04 8.23
C GLY A 15 3.36 11.96 6.81
N ASN A 16 2.05 11.73 6.66
CA ASN A 16 1.43 11.76 5.34
C ASN A 16 1.48 13.17 4.78
N VAL A 17 1.80 13.30 3.50
CA VAL A 17 1.80 14.59 2.79
C VAL A 17 0.50 14.71 2.01
N VAL A 18 -0.30 15.75 2.27
CA VAL A 18 -1.57 15.97 1.58
C VAL A 18 -1.56 17.33 0.92
N GLY A 19 -2.03 17.39 -0.33
CA GLY A 19 -2.28 18.63 -1.05
C GLY A 19 -3.73 18.72 -1.53
N CYS A 20 -4.29 19.93 -1.58
CA CYS A 20 -5.61 20.23 -2.12
C CYS A 20 -5.56 21.30 -3.21
N ILE A 21 -6.32 21.08 -4.30
CA ILE A 21 -6.69 22.09 -5.30
C ILE A 21 -8.21 22.25 -5.28
N LYS A 22 -8.67 23.49 -5.13
CA LYS A 22 -10.09 23.86 -5.18
C LYS A 22 -10.50 24.28 -6.58
N GLY A 23 -11.65 23.77 -7.01
CA GLY A 23 -12.38 24.26 -8.17
C GLY A 23 -13.19 25.51 -7.81
N ASN A 24 -13.64 26.24 -8.83
CA ASN A 24 -14.43 27.46 -8.67
C ASN A 24 -15.92 27.20 -8.42
N LEU A 25 -16.36 25.95 -8.53
CA LEU A 25 -17.75 25.54 -8.36
C LEU A 25 -17.90 24.64 -7.12
N PRO A 26 -19.02 24.67 -6.39
CA PRO A 26 -19.28 23.72 -5.30
C PRO A 26 -19.40 22.30 -5.86
N GLY A 27 -18.94 21.30 -5.11
CA GLY A 27 -18.94 19.93 -5.61
C GLY A 27 -18.27 18.89 -4.70
N PRO A 28 -18.14 17.66 -5.20
CA PRO A 28 -17.58 16.54 -4.45
C PRO A 28 -16.06 16.67 -4.28
N ARG A 29 -15.54 15.96 -3.29
CA ARG A 29 -14.10 15.80 -3.07
C ARG A 29 -13.63 14.49 -3.68
N ILE A 30 -12.58 14.54 -4.49
CA ILE A 30 -11.85 13.35 -4.95
C ILE A 30 -10.49 13.29 -4.25
N LEU A 31 -10.12 12.12 -3.75
CA LEU A 31 -8.79 11.84 -3.22
C LEU A 31 -8.04 10.92 -4.19
N LEU A 32 -6.93 11.41 -4.72
CA LEU A 32 -5.93 10.62 -5.41
C LEU A 32 -4.93 10.13 -4.34
N ASP A 33 -5.05 8.85 -3.99
CA ASP A 33 -4.31 8.25 -2.88
C ASP A 33 -3.16 7.39 -3.39
N GLY A 34 -2.00 7.54 -2.77
CA GLY A 34 -0.86 6.71 -3.04
C GLY A 34 0.20 6.81 -1.97
N HIS A 35 1.00 5.77 -1.80
CA HIS A 35 2.04 5.75 -0.77
C HIS A 35 3.42 6.16 -1.29
N ILE A 36 4.25 6.69 -0.38
CA ILE A 36 5.59 7.23 -0.64
C ILE A 36 6.69 6.50 0.13
N ASP A 37 6.32 5.63 1.07
CA ASP A 37 7.20 4.59 1.57
C ASP A 37 7.38 3.47 0.52
N THR A 38 8.35 2.62 0.75
CA THR A 38 8.68 1.48 -0.12
C THR A 38 9.22 0.35 0.74
N VAL A 39 9.08 -0.90 0.29
CA VAL A 39 9.87 -2.00 0.87
C VAL A 39 11.39 -1.71 0.87
N PRO A 40 12.16 -2.36 1.78
CA PRO A 40 13.61 -2.28 1.78
C PRO A 40 14.26 -2.66 0.44
N VAL A 41 15.48 -2.16 0.24
CA VAL A 41 16.33 -2.61 -0.85
C VAL A 41 17.30 -3.65 -0.33
N ASP A 42 16.89 -4.91 -0.42
CA ASP A 42 17.77 -6.03 -0.12
C ASP A 42 18.73 -6.26 -1.29
N GLN A 43 20.00 -6.53 -0.99
CA GLN A 43 21.04 -6.88 -1.97
C GLN A 43 21.19 -5.84 -3.11
N PRO A 44 21.52 -4.57 -2.80
CA PRO A 44 21.66 -3.50 -3.79
C PRO A 44 22.68 -3.82 -4.89
N GLU A 45 23.67 -4.67 -4.61
CA GLU A 45 24.67 -5.15 -5.57
C GLU A 45 24.11 -6.01 -6.71
N LEU A 46 22.91 -6.58 -6.55
CA LEU A 46 22.24 -7.35 -7.60
C LEU A 46 21.47 -6.48 -8.59
N TRP A 47 21.33 -5.18 -8.30
CA TRP A 47 20.62 -4.28 -9.19
C TRP A 47 21.48 -3.86 -10.38
N GLU A 48 20.91 -3.95 -11.59
CA GLU A 48 21.55 -3.44 -12.80
C GLU A 48 21.76 -1.91 -12.76
N TYR A 49 20.84 -1.20 -12.12
CA TYR A 49 20.87 0.25 -11.93
C TYR A 49 20.74 0.60 -10.44
N PRO A 50 21.40 1.67 -9.96
CA PRO A 50 21.28 2.08 -8.57
C PRO A 50 19.82 2.25 -8.12
N PRO A 51 19.39 1.55 -7.06
CA PRO A 51 17.98 1.42 -6.70
C PRO A 51 17.34 2.74 -6.26
N LEU A 52 18.11 3.74 -5.85
CA LEU A 52 17.60 5.00 -5.30
C LEU A 52 17.89 6.23 -6.18
N GLU A 53 18.38 6.03 -7.40
CA GLU A 53 18.76 7.14 -8.31
C GLU A 53 17.70 7.48 -9.36
N GLY A 54 16.72 6.59 -9.61
CA GLY A 54 15.70 6.83 -10.64
C GLY A 54 16.27 6.82 -12.07
N THR A 55 17.21 5.92 -12.36
CA THR A 55 17.92 5.86 -13.64
C THR A 55 16.96 5.67 -14.82
N ILE A 56 17.11 6.49 -15.86
CA ILE A 56 16.33 6.36 -17.10
C ILE A 56 17.16 5.56 -18.11
N ALA A 57 16.65 4.39 -18.50
CA ALA A 57 17.26 3.54 -19.52
C ALA A 57 16.17 2.82 -20.31
N ASN A 58 16.40 2.55 -21.61
CA ASN A 58 15.48 1.77 -22.44
C ASN A 58 14.00 2.22 -22.36
N ASN A 59 13.77 3.54 -22.29
CA ASN A 59 12.45 4.17 -22.15
C ASN A 59 11.68 3.76 -20.88
N ARG A 60 12.40 3.43 -19.80
CA ARG A 60 11.89 3.08 -18.48
C ARG A 60 12.65 3.83 -17.40
N ILE A 61 12.02 3.98 -16.23
CA ILE A 61 12.64 4.54 -15.03
C ILE A 61 12.88 3.39 -14.04
N TYR A 62 14.15 3.15 -13.72
CA TYR A 62 14.59 2.11 -12.81
C TYR A 62 14.87 2.70 -11.42
N GLY A 63 14.31 2.06 -10.41
CA GLY A 63 14.51 2.42 -9.01
C GLY A 63 13.42 1.81 -8.12
N ARG A 64 13.74 1.62 -6.84
CA ARG A 64 12.78 1.21 -5.83
C ARG A 64 11.71 2.29 -5.70
N GLY A 65 10.46 1.86 -5.89
CA GLY A 65 9.28 2.71 -5.81
C GLY A 65 8.88 3.39 -7.11
N THR A 66 9.58 3.19 -8.24
CA THR A 66 9.17 3.80 -9.52
C THR A 66 7.82 3.26 -9.99
N SER A 67 7.60 1.95 -9.87
CA SER A 67 6.31 1.32 -10.14
C SER A 67 5.38 1.36 -8.92
N ASP A 68 5.93 1.20 -7.72
CA ASP A 68 5.18 0.93 -6.49
C ASP A 68 5.56 1.87 -5.33
N MET A 69 4.94 3.04 -5.21
CA MET A 69 4.07 3.66 -6.24
C MET A 69 4.36 5.16 -6.45
N LYS A 70 5.60 5.59 -6.21
CA LYS A 70 6.03 7.00 -6.34
C LYS A 70 5.81 7.57 -7.74
N GLY A 71 5.91 6.73 -8.78
CA GLY A 71 5.58 7.13 -10.16
C GLY A 71 4.13 7.57 -10.30
N ALA A 72 3.19 6.82 -9.70
CA ALA A 72 1.77 7.16 -9.70
C ALA A 72 1.50 8.44 -8.88
N VAL A 73 2.10 8.58 -7.69
CA VAL A 73 1.98 9.79 -6.86
C VAL A 73 2.47 11.03 -7.63
N ALA A 74 3.63 10.94 -8.29
CA ALA A 74 4.14 12.03 -9.11
C ALA A 74 3.17 12.38 -10.27
N ALA A 75 2.64 11.36 -10.95
CA ALA A 75 1.65 11.55 -12.02
C ALA A 75 0.37 12.23 -11.51
N MET A 76 -0.15 11.85 -10.34
CA MET A 76 -1.32 12.45 -9.71
C MET A 76 -1.11 13.93 -9.38
N VAL A 77 0.05 14.29 -8.81
CA VAL A 77 0.41 15.69 -8.52
C VAL A 77 0.45 16.51 -9.81
N CYS A 78 1.16 16.01 -10.82
CA CYS A 78 1.30 16.68 -12.11
C CYS A 78 -0.04 16.83 -12.83
N ALA A 79 -0.84 15.77 -12.87
CA ALA A 79 -2.14 15.76 -13.53
C ALA A 79 -3.11 16.75 -12.87
N SER A 80 -3.15 16.78 -11.54
CA SER A 80 -4.02 17.70 -10.78
C SER A 80 -3.66 19.16 -11.04
N ALA A 81 -2.37 19.51 -10.94
CA ALA A 81 -1.88 20.85 -11.22
C ALA A 81 -2.11 21.27 -12.69
N PHE A 82 -1.81 20.38 -13.63
CA PHE A 82 -2.02 20.63 -15.05
C PHE A 82 -3.49 20.82 -15.38
N TYR A 83 -4.36 19.95 -14.88
CA TYR A 83 -5.81 20.02 -15.10
C TYR A 83 -6.36 21.35 -14.60
N ALA A 84 -6.06 21.72 -13.35
CA ALA A 84 -6.52 22.96 -12.74
C ALA A 84 -6.09 24.20 -13.54
N LYS A 85 -4.85 24.22 -14.04
CA LYS A 85 -4.37 25.30 -14.91
C LYS A 85 -5.08 25.29 -16.27
N ARG A 86 -5.23 24.12 -16.89
CA ARG A 86 -5.81 23.95 -18.23
C ARG A 86 -7.26 24.41 -18.29
N CYS A 87 -8.07 24.10 -17.27
CA CYS A 87 -9.47 24.51 -17.20
C CYS A 87 -9.68 25.83 -16.45
N ASN A 88 -8.61 26.53 -16.05
CA ASN A 88 -8.70 27.72 -15.20
C ASN A 88 -9.57 27.48 -13.94
N ARG A 89 -9.45 26.29 -13.36
CA ARG A 89 -10.21 25.81 -12.20
C ARG A 89 -11.73 25.76 -12.39
N ASP A 90 -12.20 25.72 -13.63
CA ASP A 90 -13.62 25.56 -13.97
C ASP A 90 -14.05 24.08 -13.81
N PHE A 91 -14.15 23.65 -12.55
CA PHE A 91 -14.66 22.34 -12.17
C PHE A 91 -15.30 22.39 -10.77
N PRO A 92 -16.21 21.45 -10.46
CA PRO A 92 -16.85 21.36 -9.15
C PRO A 92 -15.96 20.66 -8.11
N GLY A 93 -15.92 21.21 -6.90
CA GLY A 93 -15.37 20.56 -5.73
C GLY A 93 -13.86 20.69 -5.58
N GLU A 94 -13.22 19.65 -5.06
CA GLU A 94 -11.82 19.70 -4.62
C GLU A 94 -11.08 18.41 -5.03
N ILE A 95 -9.85 18.58 -5.50
CA ILE A 95 -8.92 17.49 -5.82
C ILE A 95 -7.87 17.42 -4.72
N TYR A 96 -7.86 16.32 -3.99
CA TYR A 96 -6.82 16.00 -3.02
C TYR A 96 -5.83 15.01 -3.63
N VAL A 97 -4.55 15.19 -3.30
CA VAL A 97 -3.50 14.21 -3.58
C VAL A 97 -2.80 13.89 -2.27
N ALA A 98 -2.69 12.60 -1.95
CA ALA A 98 -2.00 12.12 -0.77
C ALA A 98 -0.75 11.33 -1.14
N GLY A 99 0.33 11.57 -0.40
CA GLY A 99 1.49 10.71 -0.26
C GLY A 99 1.44 10.08 1.13
N VAL A 100 0.90 8.87 1.21
CA VAL A 100 0.75 8.08 2.45
C VAL A 100 2.09 7.49 2.86
N VAL A 101 2.36 7.42 4.16
CA VAL A 101 3.52 6.71 4.71
C VAL A 101 3.08 5.42 5.40
N CYS A 102 4.02 4.47 5.52
CA CYS A 102 3.85 3.20 6.23
C CYS A 102 2.74 2.29 5.67
N GLU A 103 2.40 2.44 4.39
CA GLU A 103 1.48 1.52 3.72
C GLU A 103 2.04 0.08 3.77
N GLU A 104 3.33 -0.05 3.46
CA GLU A 104 4.05 -1.33 3.34
C GLU A 104 4.27 -2.04 4.68
N LEU A 105 4.06 -1.32 5.80
CA LEU A 105 4.31 -1.81 7.16
C LEU A 105 3.02 -2.11 7.93
N PHE A 106 2.00 -1.26 7.79
CA PHE A 106 0.74 -1.41 8.51
C PHE A 106 -0.42 -0.76 7.73
N GLU A 107 -0.81 -1.46 6.67
CA GLU A 107 -1.88 -1.10 5.73
C GLU A 107 -3.08 -0.39 6.38
N GLY A 108 -3.44 0.76 5.83
CA GLY A 108 -4.69 1.46 6.15
C GLY A 108 -4.70 2.32 7.40
N VAL A 109 -3.73 2.25 8.31
CA VAL A 109 -3.74 3.09 9.54
C VAL A 109 -3.43 4.55 9.21
N ALA A 110 -2.36 4.79 8.45
CA ALA A 110 -1.95 6.15 8.10
C ALA A 110 -2.97 6.80 7.14
N SER A 111 -3.42 6.09 6.11
CA SER A 111 -4.42 6.59 5.16
C SER A 111 -5.81 6.82 5.78
N ARG A 112 -6.14 6.15 6.90
CA ARG A 112 -7.38 6.40 7.65
C ARG A 112 -7.44 7.82 8.20
N VAL A 113 -6.31 8.39 8.64
CA VAL A 113 -6.27 9.78 9.13
C VAL A 113 -6.64 10.74 8.01
N ILE A 114 -6.06 10.56 6.83
CA ILE A 114 -6.38 11.35 5.63
C ILE A 114 -7.88 11.22 5.31
N SER A 115 -8.40 10.00 5.29
CA SER A 115 -9.82 9.75 5.01
C SER A 115 -10.74 10.47 6.02
N SER A 116 -10.36 10.50 7.30
CA SER A 116 -11.15 11.17 8.36
C SER A 116 -11.10 12.71 8.27
N THR A 117 -9.97 13.26 7.82
CA THR A 117 -9.77 14.71 7.67
C THR A 117 -10.39 15.23 6.37
N VAL A 118 -10.13 14.55 5.25
CA VAL A 118 -10.56 14.97 3.92
C VAL A 118 -12.03 14.63 3.67
N GLN A 119 -12.51 13.49 4.19
CA GLN A 119 -13.84 12.92 3.93
C GLN A 119 -14.19 12.93 2.44
N PRO A 120 -13.40 12.22 1.60
CA PRO A 120 -13.60 12.24 0.15
C PRO A 120 -14.90 11.53 -0.26
N ASN A 121 -15.53 12.00 -1.33
CA ASN A 121 -16.65 11.31 -1.97
C ASN A 121 -16.17 10.18 -2.90
N PHE A 122 -15.00 10.35 -3.50
CA PHE A 122 -14.38 9.38 -4.39
C PHE A 122 -12.90 9.22 -4.04
N VAL A 123 -12.40 7.99 -4.13
CA VAL A 123 -10.98 7.68 -3.94
C VAL A 123 -10.48 6.94 -5.18
N VAL A 124 -9.34 7.38 -5.70
CA VAL A 124 -8.59 6.69 -6.74
C VAL A 124 -7.24 6.34 -6.16
N ILE A 125 -6.98 5.04 -6.00
CA ILE A 125 -5.70 4.53 -5.50
C ILE A 125 -4.81 4.25 -6.71
N GLY A 126 -3.56 4.72 -6.67
CA GLY A 126 -2.62 4.64 -7.79
C GLY A 126 -1.80 3.36 -7.88
N GLU A 127 -2.19 2.32 -7.15
CA GLU A 127 -1.47 1.04 -7.08
C GLU A 127 -1.17 0.45 -8.47
N ALA A 128 -0.07 -0.32 -8.54
CA ALA A 128 0.35 -0.94 -9.78
C ALA A 128 -0.62 -2.05 -10.22
N SER A 129 -1.55 -1.70 -11.12
CA SER A 129 -2.61 -2.61 -11.58
C SER A 129 -2.52 -2.99 -13.06
N GLU A 130 -1.41 -2.67 -13.74
CA GLU A 130 -1.28 -2.80 -15.20
C GLU A 130 -2.37 -2.06 -15.99
N LEU A 131 -2.86 -0.94 -15.45
CA LEU A 131 -4.00 -0.17 -15.98
C LEU A 131 -5.35 -0.92 -15.91
N ASP A 132 -5.43 -2.02 -15.17
CA ASP A 132 -6.69 -2.68 -14.85
C ASP A 132 -7.40 -1.97 -13.70
N LEU A 133 -8.72 -1.82 -13.80
CA LEU A 133 -9.50 -1.13 -12.78
C LEU A 133 -9.87 -2.10 -11.65
N LYS A 134 -9.22 -1.93 -10.49
CA LYS A 134 -9.56 -2.67 -9.28
C LYS A 134 -10.62 -1.93 -8.48
N ILE A 135 -11.74 -2.60 -8.19
CA ILE A 135 -12.88 -2.04 -7.42
C ILE A 135 -13.00 -2.62 -6.01
N GLY A 136 -12.00 -3.39 -5.57
CA GLY A 136 -11.95 -4.01 -4.26
C GLY A 136 -10.77 -4.95 -4.11
N GLN A 137 -10.47 -5.28 -2.85
CA GLN A 137 -9.41 -6.20 -2.47
C GLN A 137 -9.90 -7.15 -1.37
N ARG A 138 -9.22 -8.30 -1.25
CA ARG A 138 -9.46 -9.23 -0.14
C ARG A 138 -8.91 -8.61 1.15
N GLY A 139 -9.49 -8.99 2.29
CA GLY A 139 -8.88 -8.70 3.58
C GLY A 139 -7.61 -9.53 3.78
N ARG A 140 -6.70 -9.01 4.60
CA ARG A 140 -5.49 -9.70 5.07
C ARG A 140 -5.58 -9.92 6.57
N ALA A 141 -5.12 -11.07 7.03
CA ALA A 141 -4.93 -11.36 8.45
C ALA A 141 -3.60 -12.10 8.61
N GLU A 142 -2.76 -11.60 9.51
CA GLU A 142 -1.52 -12.28 9.90
C GLU A 142 -1.72 -12.92 11.26
N ILE A 143 -1.49 -14.23 11.34
CA ILE A 143 -1.71 -15.01 12.56
C ILE A 143 -0.41 -15.70 12.92
N VAL A 144 0.13 -15.33 14.08
CA VAL A 144 1.32 -15.99 14.65
C VAL A 144 0.88 -17.22 15.44
N LEU A 145 1.36 -18.38 15.03
CA LEU A 145 1.09 -19.66 15.69
C LEU A 145 2.37 -20.18 16.34
N GLU A 146 2.32 -20.47 17.64
CA GLU A 146 3.46 -20.99 18.39
C GLU A 146 3.14 -22.35 19.00
N THR A 147 4.06 -23.31 18.85
CA THR A 147 3.95 -24.60 19.54
C THR A 147 4.98 -24.69 20.65
N ILE A 148 4.48 -24.95 21.87
CA ILE A 148 5.33 -25.00 23.06
C ILE A 148 5.59 -26.46 23.46
N GLY A 149 6.87 -26.77 23.64
CA GLY A 149 7.39 -28.08 24.02
C GLY A 149 7.85 -28.16 25.48
N LYS A 150 8.53 -29.25 25.81
CA LYS A 150 9.22 -29.46 27.09
C LYS A 150 10.60 -30.03 26.78
N SER A 151 11.64 -29.34 27.21
CA SER A 151 13.02 -29.76 26.95
C SER A 151 13.33 -31.09 27.66
N ALA A 152 14.09 -31.94 26.98
CA ALA A 152 14.62 -33.19 27.51
C ALA A 152 15.87 -33.58 26.72
N HIS A 153 16.72 -34.41 27.32
CA HIS A 153 17.84 -35.00 26.62
C HIS A 153 17.35 -35.81 25.41
N SER A 154 18.00 -35.68 24.26
CA SER A 154 17.58 -36.32 22.99
C SER A 154 17.45 -37.84 23.11
N ALA A 155 18.29 -38.47 23.92
CA ALA A 155 18.22 -39.91 24.25
C ALA A 155 17.08 -40.31 25.22
N SER A 156 16.31 -39.37 25.75
CA SER A 156 15.15 -39.62 26.64
C SER A 156 13.92 -38.85 26.18
N PRO A 157 13.43 -39.09 24.94
CA PRO A 157 12.38 -38.28 24.32
C PRO A 157 11.04 -38.35 25.08
N THR A 158 10.80 -39.44 25.82
CA THR A 158 9.59 -39.63 26.65
C THR A 158 9.50 -38.66 27.82
N LYS A 159 10.60 -38.02 28.24
CA LYS A 159 10.61 -37.03 29.32
C LYS A 159 10.29 -35.61 28.84
N GLY A 160 10.26 -35.40 27.52
CA GLY A 160 10.05 -34.10 26.87
C GLY A 160 8.84 -34.08 25.95
N ILE A 161 8.61 -32.92 25.34
CA ILE A 161 7.58 -32.70 24.32
C ILE A 161 8.25 -31.95 23.18
N ASN A 162 8.31 -32.56 22.01
CA ASN A 162 8.92 -31.95 20.84
C ASN A 162 7.93 -30.96 20.19
N ALA A 163 8.22 -29.66 20.30
CA ALA A 163 7.45 -28.58 19.70
C ALA A 163 7.36 -28.73 18.17
N VAL A 164 8.47 -29.06 17.49
CA VAL A 164 8.50 -29.26 16.04
C VAL A 164 7.50 -30.33 15.60
N LYS A 165 7.39 -31.45 16.33
CA LYS A 165 6.39 -32.49 16.03
C LYS A 165 4.94 -32.01 16.22
N LYS A 166 4.69 -31.07 17.14
CA LYS A 166 3.38 -30.43 17.26
C LYS A 166 3.12 -29.49 16.08
N MET A 167 4.12 -28.69 15.70
CA MET A 167 4.00 -27.75 14.58
C MET A 167 3.73 -28.48 13.25
N ILE A 168 4.41 -29.59 13.00
CA ILE A 168 4.16 -30.42 11.81
C ILE A 168 2.69 -30.84 11.72
N LYS A 169 2.08 -31.25 12.84
CA LYS A 169 0.65 -31.63 12.87
C LYS A 169 -0.26 -30.43 12.63
N LEU A 170 0.10 -29.26 13.17
CA LEU A 170 -0.67 -28.04 13.00
C LEU A 170 -0.65 -27.56 11.54
N ILE A 171 0.53 -27.46 10.93
CA ILE A 171 0.68 -27.10 9.51
C ILE A 171 -0.08 -28.08 8.63
N SER A 172 0.09 -29.39 8.87
CA SER A 172 -0.64 -30.41 8.10
C SER A 172 -2.16 -30.24 8.19
N ALA A 173 -2.71 -29.92 9.37
CA ALA A 173 -4.15 -29.71 9.51
C ALA A 173 -4.61 -28.42 8.82
N ILE A 174 -3.78 -27.37 8.81
CA ILE A 174 -4.06 -26.14 8.08
C ILE A 174 -4.12 -26.45 6.58
N ASP A 175 -3.12 -27.13 6.03
CA ASP A 175 -3.05 -27.43 4.59
C ASP A 175 -4.18 -28.36 4.12
N THR A 176 -4.59 -29.34 4.94
CA THR A 176 -5.58 -30.35 4.51
C THR A 176 -7.01 -30.00 4.86
N ASP A 177 -7.24 -29.30 5.98
CA ASP A 177 -8.58 -29.16 6.56
C ASP A 177 -9.12 -27.73 6.42
N TYR A 178 -8.27 -26.72 6.30
CA TYR A 178 -8.71 -25.34 6.14
C TYR A 178 -9.03 -25.02 4.67
N ASN A 179 -10.25 -24.51 4.45
CA ASN A 179 -10.67 -24.02 3.14
C ASN A 179 -10.92 -22.52 3.25
N PRO A 180 -10.14 -21.67 2.54
CA PRO A 180 -10.37 -20.23 2.53
C PRO A 180 -11.79 -19.89 2.06
N PRO A 181 -12.43 -18.88 2.64
CA PRO A 181 -13.77 -18.49 2.25
C PRO A 181 -13.82 -18.01 0.80
N PHE A 182 -14.95 -18.27 0.11
CA PHE A 182 -15.22 -17.75 -1.23
C PHE A 182 -16.08 -16.49 -1.16
N GLN A 183 -15.72 -15.49 -1.96
CA GLN A 183 -16.51 -14.27 -2.14
C GLN A 183 -16.81 -14.05 -3.64
N ASN A 184 -18.06 -13.74 -3.97
CA ASN A 184 -18.56 -13.73 -5.35
C ASN A 184 -17.83 -12.80 -6.34
N ARG A 185 -17.13 -11.78 -5.85
CA ARG A 185 -16.37 -10.81 -6.67
C ARG A 185 -14.86 -11.00 -6.58
N LEU A 186 -14.36 -11.43 -5.42
CA LEU A 186 -12.93 -11.51 -5.10
C LEU A 186 -12.38 -12.94 -5.17
N GLY A 187 -13.24 -13.94 -5.34
CA GLY A 187 -12.87 -15.35 -5.42
C GLY A 187 -12.57 -15.96 -4.05
N TYR A 188 -11.80 -17.05 -4.06
CA TYR A 188 -11.31 -17.68 -2.84
C TYR A 188 -10.29 -16.80 -2.12
N GLY A 189 -10.31 -16.86 -0.79
CA GLY A 189 -9.20 -16.40 0.03
C GLY A 189 -7.92 -17.15 -0.33
N ILE A 190 -6.79 -16.52 -0.02
CA ILE A 190 -5.47 -17.14 -0.15
C ILE A 190 -4.97 -17.39 1.27
N MET A 191 -4.37 -18.55 1.47
CA MET A 191 -3.61 -18.89 2.67
C MET A 191 -2.25 -19.36 2.20
N GLU A 192 -1.21 -18.65 2.64
CA GLU A 192 0.20 -18.97 2.45
C GLU A 192 0.92 -18.91 3.80
#